data_AF-A0ABD0NBM9-F1
#
_entry.id   AF-A0ABD0NBM9-F1
#
_cell.length_a   1.000
_cell.length_b   1.000
_cell.length_c   1.000
_cell.angle_alpha   90.00
_cell.angle_beta   90.00
_cell.angle_gamma   90.00
#
_symmetry.space_group_name_H-M   'P 1'
#
loop_
_entity.id
_entity.type
_entity.pdbx_description
1 polymer ?
#
loop_
_entity_poly.entity_id
_entity_poly.type
_entity_poly.pdbx_seq_one_letter_code
_entity_poly.pdbx_strand_id
1 'polypeptide(L)' 'PETDCGFEVGMKLEAVDRMNPSLICVATVTDKVGNRFLVHFDNWDDTYDY' A
#
# COMPACT_ATOMS: atom_id res chain seq x y z
N PRO A 1 -21.80 -9.27 -3.86
CA PRO A 1 -20.38 -9.62 -3.68
C PRO A 1 -19.54 -8.34 -3.63
N GLU A 2 -18.84 -8.11 -2.52
CA GLU A 2 -17.87 -7.01 -2.47
C GLU A 2 -16.82 -7.26 -3.54
N THR A 3 -16.62 -6.28 -4.42
CA THR A 3 -15.66 -6.39 -5.52
C THR A 3 -14.26 -6.41 -4.95
N ASP A 4 -13.53 -7.50 -5.20
CA ASP A 4 -12.13 -7.63 -4.84
C ASP A 4 -11.29 -6.56 -5.57
N CYS A 5 -10.36 -5.91 -4.87
CA CYS A 5 -9.52 -4.86 -5.45
C CYS A 5 -8.42 -5.38 -6.39
N GLY A 6 -8.26 -6.70 -6.52
CA GLY A 6 -7.29 -7.33 -7.42
C GLY A 6 -5.84 -7.36 -6.89
N PHE A 7 -5.62 -6.90 -5.66
CA PHE A 7 -4.32 -6.93 -4.99
C PHE A 7 -4.25 -8.06 -3.97
N GLU A 8 -3.08 -8.65 -3.81
CA GLU A 8 -2.79 -9.71 -2.85
C GLU A 8 -1.61 -9.33 -1.95
N VAL A 9 -1.60 -9.87 -0.72
CA VAL A 9 -0.51 -9.68 0.24
C VAL A 9 0.81 -10.16 -0.36
N GLY A 10 1.86 -9.35 -0.22
CA GLY A 10 3.18 -9.58 -0.77
C GLY A 10 3.41 -9.00 -2.17
N MET A 11 2.37 -8.50 -2.86
CA MET A 11 2.56 -7.77 -4.11
C MET A 11 3.33 -6.45 -3.89
N LYS A 12 4.14 -6.09 -4.89
CA LYS A 12 4.87 -4.82 -4.95
C LYS A 12 4.13 -3.82 -5.83
N LEU A 13 4.13 -2.55 -5.45
CA LEU A 13 3.48 -1.45 -6.18
C LEU A 13 4.20 -0.11 -5.99
N GLU A 14 3.83 0.88 -6.79
CA GLU A 14 4.24 2.28 -6.61
C GLU A 14 3.12 3.04 -5.87
N ALA A 15 3.47 3.69 -4.75
CA ALA A 15 2.53 4.46 -3.93
C ALA A 15 2.96 5.93 -3.83
N VAL A 16 1.99 6.84 -3.97
CA VAL A 16 2.18 8.27 -3.74
C VAL A 16 2.17 8.52 -2.24
N ASP A 17 3.15 9.26 -1.72
CA ASP A 17 3.19 9.73 -0.33
C ASP A 17 2.09 10.77 -0.07
N ARG A 18 1.24 10.53 0.94
CA ARG A 18 0.13 11.43 1.32
C ARG A 18 0.58 12.81 1.84
N MET A 19 1.76 12.90 2.44
CA MET A 19 2.37 14.14 2.96
C MET A 19 3.14 14.89 1.88
N ASN A 20 3.68 14.18 0.88
CA ASN A 20 4.36 14.77 -0.26
C ASN A 20 3.88 14.14 -1.58
N PRO A 21 2.81 14.68 -2.19
CA PRO A 21 2.19 14.08 -3.39
C PRO A 21 3.08 14.00 -4.64
N SER A 22 4.25 14.67 -4.64
CA SER A 22 5.24 14.56 -5.71
C SER A 22 6.20 13.39 -5.53
N LEU A 23 6.18 12.72 -4.38
CA LEU A 23 7.00 11.56 -4.08
C LEU A 23 6.22 10.27 -4.34
N ILE A 24 6.77 9.43 -5.21
CA ILE A 24 6.28 8.07 -5.47
C ILE A 24 7.35 7.09 -5.02
N CYS A 25 6.98 6.13 -4.19
CA CYS A 25 7.88 5.16 -3.60
C CYS A 25 7.45 3.72 -3.90
N VAL A 26 8.41 2.81 -3.86
CA VAL A 26 8.14 1.37 -3.90
C VAL A 26 7.49 0.97 -2.59
N ALA A 27 6.43 0.18 -2.68
CA ALA A 27 5.67 -0.28 -1.53
C ALA A 27 5.22 -1.74 -1.69
N THR A 28 4.84 -2.33 -0.56
CA THR A 28 4.37 -3.70 -0.43
C THR A 28 2.96 -3.73 0.14
N VAL A 29 2.10 -4.59 -0.39
CA VAL A 29 0.81 -4.90 0.23
C VAL A 29 1.04 -5.81 1.44
N THR A 30 0.84 -5.31 2.66
CA THR A 30 1.10 -6.06 3.90
C THR A 30 -0.15 -6.67 4.53
N ASP A 31 -1.33 -6.10 4.26
CA ASP A 31 -2.62 -6.63 4.72
C ASP A 31 -3.77 -6.25 3.77
N LYS A 32 -4.92 -6.93 3.89
CA LYS A 32 -6.12 -6.72 3.05
C LYS A 32 -7.40 -6.88 3.85
N VAL A 33 -8.30 -5.89 3.74
CA VAL A 33 -9.63 -5.92 4.35
C VAL A 33 -10.67 -5.49 3.31
N GLY A 34 -11.45 -6.44 2.81
CA GLY A 34 -12.43 -6.21 1.76
C GLY A 34 -11.76 -5.67 0.49
N ASN A 35 -12.14 -4.45 0.07
CA ASN A 35 -11.58 -3.77 -1.10
C ASN A 35 -10.43 -2.79 -0.77
N ARG A 36 -9.96 -2.78 0.48
CA ARG A 36 -8.82 -1.96 0.92
C ARG A 36 -7.65 -2.85 1.26
N PHE A 37 -6.46 -2.30 1.12
CA PHE A 37 -5.22 -2.95 1.47
C PHE A 37 -4.29 -1.97 2.18
N LEU A 38 -3.44 -2.51 3.04
CA LEU A 38 -2.43 -1.75 3.77
C LEU A 38 -1.18 -1.62 2.89
N VAL A 39 -0.73 -0.38 2.71
CA VAL A 39 0.47 -0.03 1.97
C VAL A 39 1.62 0.13 2.95
N HIS A 40 2.68 -0.67 2.79
CA HIS A 40 3.95 -0.48 3.48
C HIS A 40 4.99 0.09 2.53
N PHE A 41 5.67 1.18 2.91
CA PHE A 41 6.73 1.77 2.10
C PHE A 41 8.05 1.04 2.33
N ASP A 42 8.63 0.47 1.26
CA ASP A 42 9.84 -0.33 1.38
C ASP A 42 11.01 0.53 1.90
N ASN A 43 11.65 0.09 2.98
CA ASN A 43 12.72 0.78 3.73
C ASN A 43 12.27 1.97 4.59
N TRP A 44 10.97 2.10 4.85
CA TRP A 44 10.43 3.05 5.81
C TRP A 44 9.95 2.32 7.06
N ASP A 45 9.70 3.08 8.13
CA ASP A 45 9.13 2.54 9.36
C ASP A 45 7.62 2.29 9.20
N ASP A 46 7.08 1.26 9.87
CA ASP A 46 5.66 0.88 9.76
C ASP A 46 4.71 2.00 10.24
N THR A 47 5.19 3.00 10.98
CA THR A 47 4.41 4.20 11.33
C THR A 47 3.96 5.02 10.13
N TYR A 48 4.53 4.79 8.95
CA TYR A 48 4.14 5.44 7.68
C TYR A 48 3.15 4.61 6.85
N ASP A 49 2.77 3.42 7.30
CA ASP A 49 1.83 2.54 6.58
C ASP A 49 0.39 3.07 6.63
N TYR A 50 -0.36 2.91 5.53
CA TYR A 50 -1.76 3.39 5.43
C TYR A 50 -2.63 2.76 4.34
#